data_AF-A0A6P1VFB7-F1
#
_entry.id   AF-A0A6P1VFB7-F1
#
_cell.length_a   1.000
_cell.length_b   1.000
_cell.length_c   1.000
_cell.angle_alpha   90.00
_cell.angle_beta   90.00
_cell.angle_gamma   90.00
#
_symmetry.space_group_name_H-M   'P 1'
#
loop_
_entity.id
_entity.type
_entity.pdbx_description
1 polymer ?
#
loop_
_entity_poly.entity_id
_entity_poly.type
_entity_poly.pdbx_seq_one_letter_code
_entity_poly.pdbx_strand_id
1 'polypeptide(L)'
;MPERDTFHHGNTVPSEGQATGSPEQTSVPNTAVQESDRQYEDYAFHHQLMCEVTEALGGKRDITYVPFVPDSFGYNNITSVDRNNAAVKEALKTAGAVICVGREIVVDPNHDPAFPERNTTDTASARSNVATSSELFHEACKLGNEDVKVIPTAWMHNRYIDMMFALPVLAEAAGVNVEDVTHISEGQMLRLLADKDLGIFNEVAKQMQVKSKLAHQAFHNIMAKCGVDADNNYEVAKAFLKEYKSYPRTGESVLMKESALEHGVPADRVIEEPDSVDTNTNLLNVATAIENGVYGFEFSEETPLVIVAGQDHLPRTMWIADKIFPPNVPLVFVESDAALPDKETLHDSCNRELASFRKGREWLRNVQGSDYQDHLEKLEHVIGGGYFGNEDIPRKNLAKLAKEIQEEAAAR
;
A
#
# COMPACT_ATOMS: atom_id res chain seq x y z
N MET A 1 38.84 -74.33 16.75
CA MET A 1 38.61 -74.88 15.40
C MET A 1 37.59 -74.04 14.67
N PRO A 2 37.94 -73.45 13.51
CA PRO A 2 39.27 -73.00 13.06
C PRO A 2 39.27 -71.46 12.88
N GLU A 3 40.33 -70.71 13.20
CA GLU A 3 41.67 -70.67 12.60
C GLU A 3 41.69 -70.34 11.09
N ARG A 4 42.25 -69.16 10.79
CA ARG A 4 43.37 -68.92 9.84
C ARG A 4 43.83 -67.46 10.06
N ASP A 5 44.88 -67.25 10.84
CA ASP A 5 46.30 -67.22 10.44
C ASP A 5 46.60 -66.15 9.39
N THR A 6 47.13 -65.00 9.80
CA THR A 6 48.55 -64.69 10.12
C THR A 6 49.44 -64.70 8.87
N PHE A 7 50.14 -63.58 8.62
CA PHE A 7 51.61 -63.57 8.54
C PHE A 7 52.18 -62.15 8.65
N HIS A 8 52.92 -61.95 9.75
CA HIS A 8 54.09 -61.10 9.97
C HIS A 8 55.14 -61.22 8.84
N HIS A 9 56.23 -60.46 8.67
CA HIS A 9 57.00 -59.42 9.39
C HIS A 9 58.02 -58.90 8.34
N GLY A 10 58.60 -57.70 8.53
CA GLY A 10 59.85 -57.37 7.83
C GLY A 10 60.33 -55.94 8.00
N ASN A 11 61.26 -55.75 8.95
CA ASN A 11 62.04 -54.53 9.18
C ASN A 11 62.68 -53.97 7.89
N THR A 12 62.78 -52.63 7.78
CA THR A 12 64.04 -51.89 7.56
C THR A 12 63.80 -50.38 7.44
N VAL A 13 64.68 -49.60 8.06
CA VAL A 13 64.99 -48.18 7.82
C VAL A 13 66.49 -48.17 7.39
N PRO A 14 67.10 -47.16 6.71
CA PRO A 14 66.61 -45.93 6.04
C PRO A 14 67.10 -45.78 4.57
N SER A 15 66.62 -44.76 3.84
CA SER A 15 67.51 -43.92 3.02
C SER A 15 66.83 -42.60 2.58
N GLU A 16 67.70 -41.60 2.42
CA GLU A 16 67.45 -40.18 2.17
C GLU A 16 66.83 -39.88 0.80
N GLY A 17 66.09 -38.76 0.72
CA GLY A 17 65.67 -38.14 -0.52
C GLY A 17 65.01 -36.78 -0.28
N GLN A 18 65.75 -35.71 -0.54
CA GLN A 18 65.31 -34.30 -0.51
C GLN A 18 64.23 -34.01 -1.56
N ALA A 19 63.24 -33.14 -1.24
CA ALA A 19 62.79 -32.04 -2.10
C ALA A 19 61.66 -31.19 -1.45
N THR A 20 62.03 -29.96 -1.08
CA THR A 20 61.30 -28.67 -1.15
C THR A 20 59.77 -28.61 -1.35
N GLY A 21 59.06 -27.89 -0.45
CA GLY A 21 57.70 -27.39 -0.68
C GLY A 21 57.20 -26.38 0.37
N SER A 22 56.99 -25.14 -0.09
CA SER A 22 56.35 -23.89 0.40
C SER A 22 55.46 -23.81 1.68
N PRO A 23 55.26 -22.59 2.25
CA PRO A 23 54.63 -22.37 3.55
C PRO A 23 53.10 -22.47 3.53
N GLU A 24 52.53 -23.01 4.61
CA GLU A 24 51.09 -23.08 4.89
C GLU A 24 50.44 -21.68 4.90
N GLN A 25 49.46 -21.48 4.02
CA GLN A 25 48.46 -20.42 4.15
C GLN A 25 47.44 -20.84 5.21
N THR A 26 47.40 -20.11 6.32
CA THR A 26 46.30 -20.16 7.28
C THR A 26 45.02 -19.64 6.62
N SER A 27 44.06 -20.54 6.41
CA SER A 27 42.73 -20.20 5.90
C SER A 27 41.90 -19.52 6.99
N VAL A 28 41.38 -18.33 6.67
CA VAL A 28 40.39 -17.62 7.48
C VAL A 28 39.08 -18.43 7.46
N PRO A 29 38.31 -18.52 8.57
CA PRO A 29 37.13 -19.37 8.62
C PRO A 29 36.06 -18.93 7.61
N ASN A 30 35.48 -19.91 6.93
CA ASN A 30 34.51 -19.83 5.83
C ASN A 30 33.14 -19.20 6.22
N THR A 31 33.00 -18.70 7.45
CA THR A 31 31.76 -18.10 7.97
C THR A 31 31.57 -16.65 7.53
N ALA A 32 32.65 -15.86 7.43
CA ALA A 32 32.56 -14.45 7.00
C ALA A 32 32.17 -14.30 5.52
N VAL A 33 32.60 -15.25 4.67
CA VAL A 33 32.26 -15.27 3.23
C VAL A 33 30.81 -15.71 3.02
N GLN A 34 30.30 -16.66 3.81
CA GLN A 34 28.90 -17.10 3.75
C GLN A 34 27.90 -16.06 4.28
N GLU A 35 28.29 -15.26 5.28
CA GLU A 35 27.47 -14.13 5.76
C GLU A 35 27.46 -12.98 4.74
N SER A 36 28.59 -12.69 4.08
CA SER A 36 28.65 -11.67 3.02
C SER A 36 27.88 -12.08 1.75
N ASP A 37 27.93 -13.37 1.37
CA ASP A 37 27.21 -13.89 0.20
C ASP A 37 25.69 -13.92 0.43
N ARG A 38 25.23 -14.26 1.64
CA ARG A 38 23.79 -14.17 1.99
C ARG A 38 23.26 -12.75 2.04
N GLN A 39 24.02 -11.82 2.61
CA GLN A 39 23.66 -10.39 2.55
C GLN A 39 23.52 -9.92 1.09
N TYR A 40 24.40 -10.39 0.19
CA TYR A 40 24.33 -10.06 -1.24
C TYR A 40 23.07 -10.60 -1.94
N GLU A 41 22.63 -11.82 -1.62
CA GLU A 41 21.39 -12.39 -2.18
C GLU A 41 20.13 -11.67 -1.67
N ASP A 42 20.13 -11.25 -0.40
CA ASP A 42 19.00 -10.56 0.23
C ASP A 42 18.73 -9.18 -0.39
N TYR A 43 19.78 -8.43 -0.75
CA TYR A 43 19.65 -7.14 -1.44
C TYR A 43 19.35 -7.29 -2.93
N ALA A 44 19.61 -8.45 -3.55
CA ALA A 44 19.53 -8.60 -5.00
C ALA A 44 18.12 -8.32 -5.56
N PHE A 45 17.06 -8.68 -4.84
CA PHE A 45 15.69 -8.53 -5.33
C PHE A 45 15.10 -7.14 -5.12
N HIS A 46 15.32 -6.53 -3.96
CA HIS A 46 15.01 -5.11 -3.75
C HIS A 46 15.83 -4.26 -4.72
N HIS A 47 17.13 -4.55 -4.86
CA HIS A 47 18.00 -3.89 -5.83
C HIS A 47 17.50 -4.08 -7.28
N GLN A 48 17.07 -5.29 -7.67
CA GLN A 48 16.49 -5.53 -8.99
C GLN A 48 15.23 -4.68 -9.21
N LEU A 49 14.31 -4.70 -8.25
CA LEU A 49 13.08 -3.90 -8.32
C LEU A 49 13.42 -2.41 -8.47
N MET A 50 14.33 -1.89 -7.64
CA MET A 50 14.81 -0.52 -7.71
C MET A 50 15.45 -0.21 -9.07
N CYS A 51 16.34 -1.05 -9.59
CA CYS A 51 16.96 -0.85 -10.90
C CYS A 51 15.92 -0.72 -12.01
N GLU A 52 14.96 -1.65 -12.09
CA GLU A 52 13.94 -1.62 -13.15
C GLU A 52 12.97 -0.45 -13.02
N VAL A 53 12.60 -0.08 -11.79
CA VAL A 53 11.76 1.10 -11.50
C VAL A 53 12.48 2.38 -11.91
N THR A 54 13.72 2.53 -11.46
CA THR A 54 14.48 3.78 -11.58
C THR A 54 14.91 4.03 -13.03
N GLU A 55 15.23 2.98 -13.79
CA GLU A 55 15.40 3.06 -15.25
C GLU A 55 14.15 3.62 -15.97
N ALA A 56 12.95 3.35 -15.44
CA ALA A 56 11.68 3.76 -16.06
C ALA A 56 11.21 5.19 -15.67
N LEU A 57 11.88 5.87 -14.74
CA LEU A 57 11.53 7.25 -14.31
C LEU A 57 11.83 8.30 -15.40
N GLY A 58 12.71 8.00 -16.35
CA GLY A 58 12.99 8.89 -17.49
C GLY A 58 13.78 10.17 -17.16
N GLY A 59 14.16 10.39 -15.90
CA GLY A 59 15.20 11.35 -15.48
C GLY A 59 14.86 12.83 -15.60
N LYS A 60 13.57 13.19 -15.63
CA LYS A 60 13.12 14.58 -15.83
C LYS A 60 12.92 15.37 -14.54
N ARG A 61 12.89 14.69 -13.40
CA ARG A 61 12.54 15.23 -12.08
C ARG A 61 13.70 15.02 -11.11
N ASP A 62 13.88 15.97 -10.20
CA ASP A 62 14.74 15.76 -9.02
C ASP A 62 14.06 14.82 -8.02
N ILE A 63 14.68 13.67 -7.79
CA ILE A 63 14.20 12.62 -6.89
C ILE A 63 15.31 12.28 -5.91
N THR A 64 15.04 12.54 -4.63
CA THR A 64 15.89 12.08 -3.52
C THR A 64 15.29 10.79 -2.96
N TYR A 65 16.14 9.79 -2.73
CA TYR A 65 15.76 8.49 -2.20
C TYR A 65 16.54 8.18 -0.93
N VAL A 66 15.84 7.77 0.11
CA VAL A 66 16.38 7.39 1.41
C VAL A 66 16.02 5.93 1.68
N PRO A 67 16.97 4.99 1.53
CA PRO A 67 16.72 3.58 1.78
C PRO A 67 16.52 3.31 3.29
N PHE A 68 15.76 2.27 3.61
CA PHE A 68 15.52 1.86 5.01
C PHE A 68 16.81 1.29 5.60
N VAL A 69 17.49 0.46 4.82
CA VAL A 69 18.85 0.01 5.10
C VAL A 69 19.80 0.64 4.10
N PRO A 70 20.80 1.43 4.55
CA PRO A 70 21.77 2.04 3.64
C PRO A 70 22.45 1.00 2.77
N ASP A 71 22.43 1.25 1.47
CA ASP A 71 23.16 0.49 0.47
C ASP A 71 24.13 1.40 -0.30
N SER A 72 25.08 0.79 -1.01
CA SER A 72 26.05 1.51 -1.83
C SER A 72 25.72 1.47 -3.33
N PHE A 73 24.48 1.14 -3.68
CA PHE A 73 24.07 1.01 -5.07
C PHE A 73 23.79 2.38 -5.69
N GLY A 74 24.30 2.57 -6.91
CA GLY A 74 23.91 3.70 -7.76
C GLY A 74 22.68 3.32 -8.56
N TYR A 75 21.59 4.06 -8.40
CA TYR A 75 20.38 3.91 -9.20
C TYR A 75 20.28 5.01 -10.25
N ASN A 76 19.65 4.70 -11.38
CA ASN A 76 19.48 5.67 -12.46
C ASN A 76 18.43 6.72 -12.08
N ASN A 77 18.56 7.96 -12.56
CA ASN A 77 17.52 8.99 -12.46
C ASN A 77 17.12 9.44 -11.03
N ILE A 78 17.82 8.98 -9.99
CA ILE A 78 17.57 9.35 -8.58
C ILE A 78 18.88 9.60 -7.84
N THR A 79 18.81 10.29 -6.70
CA THR A 79 19.94 10.49 -5.79
C THR A 79 19.68 9.76 -4.47
N SER A 80 20.42 8.67 -4.21
CA SER A 80 20.38 7.96 -2.94
C SER A 80 21.15 8.71 -1.86
N VAL A 81 20.54 8.93 -0.71
CA VAL A 81 21.18 9.61 0.44
C VAL A 81 20.75 8.99 1.76
N ASP A 82 21.57 9.17 2.79
CA ASP A 82 21.18 8.81 4.16
C ASP A 82 20.09 9.74 4.70
N ARG A 83 19.28 9.23 5.64
CA ARG A 83 18.19 10.01 6.28
C ARG A 83 18.64 11.33 6.90
N ASN A 84 19.87 11.40 7.40
CA ASN A 84 20.43 12.58 8.05
C ASN A 84 21.09 13.58 7.07
N ASN A 85 21.07 13.30 5.77
CA ASN A 85 21.70 14.12 4.74
C ASN A 85 21.09 15.53 4.68
N ALA A 86 21.91 16.51 4.32
CA ALA A 86 21.48 17.89 4.19
C ALA A 86 20.33 18.05 3.18
N ALA A 87 20.31 17.30 2.08
CA ALA A 87 19.25 17.37 1.07
C ALA A 87 17.86 17.03 1.66
N VAL A 88 17.78 16.01 2.52
CA VAL A 88 16.54 15.64 3.21
C VAL A 88 16.10 16.75 4.16
N LYS A 89 17.04 17.32 4.91
CA LYS A 89 16.74 18.41 5.86
C LYS A 89 16.31 19.69 5.16
N GLU A 90 16.94 20.04 4.03
CA GLU A 90 16.51 21.19 3.23
C GLU A 90 15.11 20.97 2.66
N ALA A 91 14.80 19.75 2.17
CA ALA A 91 13.45 19.44 1.71
C ALA A 91 12.41 19.57 2.85
N LEU A 92 12.70 19.06 4.05
CA LEU A 92 11.78 19.13 5.18
C LEU A 92 11.48 20.57 5.65
N LYS A 93 12.36 21.54 5.42
CA LYS A 93 12.12 22.95 5.78
C LYS A 93 10.98 23.60 5.01
N THR A 94 10.65 23.11 3.83
CA THR A 94 9.62 23.69 2.96
C THR A 94 8.62 22.67 2.43
N ALA A 95 8.75 21.40 2.85
CA ALA A 95 7.84 20.33 2.44
C ALA A 95 6.38 20.69 2.74
N GLY A 96 5.53 20.53 1.73
CA GLY A 96 4.08 20.73 1.89
C GLY A 96 3.45 19.59 2.68
N ALA A 97 3.91 18.36 2.43
CA ALA A 97 3.41 17.19 3.14
C ALA A 97 4.44 16.04 3.25
N VAL A 98 4.23 15.23 4.29
CA VAL A 98 4.69 13.85 4.43
C VAL A 98 3.51 12.93 4.12
N ILE A 99 3.50 12.34 2.93
CA ILE A 99 2.48 11.41 2.45
C ILE A 99 2.85 10.01 2.95
N CYS A 100 2.03 9.47 3.84
CA CYS A 100 2.21 8.16 4.46
C CYS A 100 1.37 7.13 3.71
N VAL A 101 2.01 6.32 2.86
CA VAL A 101 1.34 5.36 1.97
C VAL A 101 1.21 4.01 2.66
N GLY A 102 -0.01 3.62 3.01
CA GLY A 102 -0.39 2.31 3.52
C GLY A 102 -0.75 1.32 2.41
N ARG A 103 -1.27 0.16 2.80
CA ARG A 103 -1.68 -0.93 1.92
C ARG A 103 -3.09 -1.39 2.31
N GLU A 104 -3.37 -2.69 2.27
CA GLU A 104 -4.66 -3.26 2.62
C GLU A 104 -4.71 -3.55 4.13
N ILE A 105 -5.77 -3.06 4.79
CA ILE A 105 -6.07 -3.30 6.22
C ILE A 105 -6.19 -4.80 6.55
N VAL A 106 -5.90 -5.19 7.80
CA VAL A 106 -6.14 -6.54 8.31
C VAL A 106 -7.46 -6.60 9.08
N VAL A 107 -8.28 -7.62 8.81
CA VAL A 107 -9.47 -7.92 9.62
C VAL A 107 -9.00 -8.45 10.98
N ASP A 108 -9.47 -7.83 12.07
CA ASP A 108 -9.03 -8.18 13.43
C ASP A 108 -9.41 -9.63 13.77
N PRO A 109 -8.45 -10.48 14.16
CA PRO A 109 -8.75 -11.84 14.63
C PRO A 109 -9.64 -11.88 15.89
N ASN A 110 -9.68 -10.81 16.70
CA ASN A 110 -10.49 -10.67 17.92
C ASN A 110 -11.88 -10.10 17.64
N HIS A 111 -12.49 -10.59 16.57
CA HIS A 111 -13.79 -10.15 16.07
C HIS A 111 -14.87 -10.05 17.16
N ASP A 112 -15.39 -8.83 17.37
CA ASP A 112 -16.57 -8.55 18.21
C ASP A 112 -17.83 -8.39 17.34
N PRO A 113 -18.81 -9.32 17.40
CA PRO A 113 -20.03 -9.24 16.60
C PRO A 113 -20.99 -8.11 17.04
N ALA A 114 -20.77 -7.51 18.22
CA ALA A 114 -21.54 -6.37 18.72
C ALA A 114 -21.03 -5.03 18.18
N PHE A 115 -19.73 -4.93 17.89
CA PHE A 115 -19.06 -3.71 17.40
C PHE A 115 -18.19 -3.99 16.18
N PRO A 116 -18.77 -4.38 15.03
CA PRO A 116 -17.99 -4.89 13.93
C PRO A 116 -17.16 -3.82 13.21
N GLU A 117 -17.42 -2.55 13.49
CA GLU A 117 -16.56 -1.41 13.11
C GLU A 117 -15.19 -1.41 13.77
N ARG A 118 -15.01 -2.15 14.86
CA ARG A 118 -13.74 -2.28 15.58
C ARG A 118 -12.91 -3.46 15.12
N ASN A 119 -13.44 -4.29 14.22
CA ASN A 119 -12.81 -5.56 13.83
C ASN A 119 -11.79 -5.38 12.70
N THR A 120 -10.93 -4.38 12.85
CA THR A 120 -9.88 -4.03 11.89
C THR A 120 -8.64 -3.58 12.64
N THR A 121 -7.46 -3.96 12.16
CA THR A 121 -6.19 -3.57 12.75
C THR A 121 -5.19 -3.21 11.66
N ASP A 122 -4.37 -2.20 11.93
CA ASP A 122 -3.29 -1.81 11.02
C ASP A 122 -2.32 -2.96 10.77
N THR A 123 -1.78 -3.00 9.56
CA THR A 123 -0.61 -3.83 9.29
C THR A 123 0.60 -3.35 10.10
N ALA A 124 1.55 -4.26 10.36
CA ALA A 124 2.82 -3.85 10.96
C ALA A 124 3.58 -2.86 10.06
N SER A 125 3.46 -3.02 8.74
CA SER A 125 4.00 -2.08 7.76
C SER A 125 3.37 -0.69 7.88
N ALA A 126 2.04 -0.58 7.99
CA ALA A 126 1.38 0.71 8.17
C ALA A 126 1.80 1.41 9.45
N ARG A 127 1.94 0.68 10.57
CA ARG A 127 2.48 1.25 11.82
C ARG A 127 3.91 1.79 11.63
N SER A 128 4.76 1.05 10.91
CA SER A 128 6.13 1.48 10.57
C SER A 128 6.13 2.74 9.69
N ASN A 129 5.24 2.81 8.69
CA ASN A 129 5.08 3.98 7.83
C ASN A 129 4.65 5.21 8.63
N VAL A 130 3.68 5.06 9.54
CA VAL A 130 3.17 6.16 10.38
C VAL A 130 4.24 6.63 11.37
N ALA A 131 4.96 5.72 12.01
CA ALA A 131 6.06 6.08 12.90
C ALA A 131 7.13 6.91 12.13
N THR A 132 7.55 6.42 10.97
CA THR A 132 8.53 7.10 10.12
C THR A 132 8.03 8.47 9.64
N SER A 133 6.77 8.55 9.22
CA SER A 133 6.15 9.80 8.77
C SER A 133 6.02 10.83 9.89
N SER A 134 5.66 10.38 11.10
CA SER A 134 5.54 11.22 12.28
C SER A 134 6.90 11.73 12.74
N GLU A 135 7.95 10.91 12.67
CA GLU A 135 9.32 11.35 12.94
C GLU A 135 9.78 12.45 11.96
N LEU A 136 9.50 12.29 10.66
CA LEU A 136 9.82 13.29 9.64
C LEU A 136 9.04 14.59 9.84
N PHE A 137 7.76 14.50 10.23
CA PHE A 137 6.96 15.65 10.65
C PHE A 137 7.62 16.40 11.81
N HIS A 138 7.99 15.69 12.88
CA HIS A 138 8.65 16.30 14.05
C HIS A 138 10.01 16.89 13.69
N GLU A 139 10.74 16.29 12.76
CA GLU A 139 12.00 16.84 12.23
C GLU A 139 11.76 18.12 11.43
N ALA A 140 10.77 18.16 10.55
CA ALA A 140 10.36 19.37 9.83
C ALA A 140 10.00 20.51 10.78
N CYS A 141 9.21 20.24 11.83
CA CYS A 141 8.89 21.25 12.85
C CYS A 141 10.13 21.76 13.58
N LYS A 142 11.10 20.89 13.93
CA LYS A 142 12.38 21.32 14.53
C LYS A 142 13.21 22.20 13.60
N LEU A 143 13.04 22.04 12.29
CA LEU A 143 13.69 22.83 11.26
C LEU A 143 12.94 24.14 10.93
N GLY A 144 11.81 24.40 11.61
CA GLY A 144 11.01 25.61 11.47
C GLY A 144 9.84 25.50 10.49
N ASN A 145 9.61 24.32 9.91
CA ASN A 145 8.42 24.05 9.09
C ASN A 145 7.29 23.58 9.99
N GLU A 146 6.53 24.54 10.52
CA GLU A 146 5.31 24.23 11.28
C GLU A 146 4.13 23.91 10.35
N ASP A 147 4.27 24.16 9.04
CA ASP A 147 3.15 24.09 8.11
C ASP A 147 2.91 22.73 7.44
N VAL A 148 3.93 21.90 7.39
CA VAL A 148 3.90 20.53 6.86
C VAL A 148 2.68 19.74 7.35
N LYS A 149 2.05 19.01 6.41
CA LYS A 149 0.96 18.08 6.71
C LYS A 149 1.45 16.65 6.76
N VAL A 150 0.80 15.80 7.55
CA VAL A 150 0.93 14.34 7.43
C VAL A 150 -0.34 13.84 6.74
N ILE A 151 -0.18 13.10 5.65
CA ILE A 151 -1.29 12.62 4.82
C ILE A 151 -1.28 11.09 4.80
N PRO A 152 -2.01 10.42 5.72
CA PRO A 152 -2.27 9.00 5.63
C PRO A 152 -3.17 8.67 4.43
N THR A 153 -2.76 7.71 3.61
CA THR A 153 -3.52 7.19 2.47
C THR A 153 -3.30 5.69 2.37
N ALA A 154 -4.34 4.88 2.18
CA ALA A 154 -4.23 3.43 2.13
C ALA A 154 -5.35 2.81 1.29
N TRP A 155 -5.25 1.54 0.91
CA TRP A 155 -6.22 0.92 0.00
C TRP A 155 -7.38 0.34 0.81
N MET A 156 -8.60 0.61 0.35
CA MET A 156 -9.77 -0.10 0.80
C MET A 156 -9.61 -1.60 0.54
N HIS A 157 -9.99 -2.41 1.53
CA HIS A 157 -10.03 -3.86 1.35
C HIS A 157 -11.09 -4.20 0.28
N ASN A 158 -10.76 -5.11 -0.64
CA ASN A 158 -11.72 -5.58 -1.65
C ASN A 158 -13.06 -6.03 -1.07
N ARG A 159 -13.07 -6.62 0.14
CA ARG A 159 -14.30 -7.00 0.85
C ARG A 159 -15.16 -5.80 1.23
N TYR A 160 -14.52 -4.71 1.63
CA TYR A 160 -15.20 -3.46 1.90
C TYR A 160 -15.82 -2.90 0.62
N ILE A 161 -15.08 -2.90 -0.49
CA ILE A 161 -15.57 -2.43 -1.79
C ILE A 161 -16.80 -3.25 -2.23
N ASP A 162 -16.69 -4.59 -2.24
CA ASP A 162 -17.82 -5.47 -2.59
C ASP A 162 -19.02 -5.23 -1.67
N MET A 163 -18.81 -5.12 -0.35
CA MET A 163 -19.89 -4.91 0.59
C MET A 163 -20.54 -3.53 0.45
N MET A 164 -19.73 -2.48 0.28
CA MET A 164 -20.20 -1.10 0.08
C MET A 164 -21.14 -1.01 -1.13
N PHE A 165 -20.81 -1.69 -2.23
CA PHE A 165 -21.65 -1.72 -3.42
C PHE A 165 -22.82 -2.71 -3.32
N ALA A 166 -22.69 -3.80 -2.56
CA ALA A 166 -23.77 -4.79 -2.40
C ALA A 166 -24.80 -4.42 -1.32
N LEU A 167 -24.45 -3.61 -0.31
CA LEU A 167 -25.35 -3.17 0.76
C LEU A 167 -26.63 -2.48 0.26
N PRO A 168 -26.61 -1.63 -0.79
CA PRO A 168 -27.83 -1.09 -1.39
C PRO A 168 -28.83 -2.15 -1.86
N VAL A 169 -28.37 -3.30 -2.37
CA VAL A 169 -29.24 -4.42 -2.76
C VAL A 169 -29.97 -4.96 -1.52
N LEU A 170 -29.25 -5.12 -0.41
CA LEU A 170 -29.84 -5.56 0.86
C LEU A 170 -30.81 -4.52 1.42
N ALA A 171 -30.42 -3.25 1.43
CA ALA A 171 -31.23 -2.17 1.98
C ALA A 171 -32.56 -2.06 1.21
N GLU A 172 -32.53 -2.08 -0.13
CA GLU A 172 -33.73 -2.06 -0.96
C GLU A 172 -34.57 -3.33 -0.80
N ALA A 173 -33.95 -4.52 -0.74
CA ALA A 173 -34.67 -5.77 -0.47
C ALA A 173 -35.34 -5.81 0.92
N ALA A 174 -34.71 -5.19 1.92
CA ALA A 174 -35.23 -5.10 3.27
C ALA A 174 -36.19 -3.92 3.49
N GLY A 175 -36.26 -2.97 2.55
CA GLY A 175 -37.08 -1.75 2.66
C GLY A 175 -36.58 -0.79 3.74
N VAL A 176 -35.26 -0.65 3.87
CA VAL A 176 -34.57 0.23 4.84
C VAL A 176 -33.56 1.13 4.12
N ASN A 177 -33.06 2.19 4.77
CA ASN A 177 -31.99 2.99 4.20
C ASN A 177 -30.65 2.26 4.31
N VAL A 178 -29.72 2.54 3.40
CA VAL A 178 -28.40 1.89 3.42
C VAL A 178 -27.59 2.30 4.64
N GLU A 179 -27.70 3.57 5.05
CA GLU A 179 -27.03 4.11 6.24
C GLU A 179 -27.50 3.41 7.53
N ASP A 180 -28.75 2.93 7.56
CA ASP A 180 -29.32 2.23 8.72
C ASP A 180 -28.78 0.80 8.88
N VAL A 181 -28.08 0.24 7.88
CA VAL A 181 -27.58 -1.14 7.89
C VAL A 181 -26.05 -1.26 7.84
N THR A 182 -25.34 -0.19 7.48
CA THR A 182 -23.87 -0.21 7.38
C THR A 182 -23.18 -0.59 8.70
N HIS A 183 -23.65 -0.04 9.83
CA HIS A 183 -22.96 -0.16 11.12
C HIS A 183 -23.69 -1.01 12.18
N ILE A 184 -24.74 -1.74 11.82
CA ILE A 184 -25.47 -2.56 12.80
C ILE A 184 -24.66 -3.79 13.25
N SER A 185 -25.00 -4.32 14.43
CA SER A 185 -24.42 -5.57 14.93
C SER A 185 -24.84 -6.76 14.06
N GLU A 186 -24.07 -7.85 14.11
CA GLU A 186 -24.43 -9.08 13.39
C GLU A 186 -25.80 -9.62 13.80
N GLY A 187 -26.15 -9.51 15.08
CA GLY A 187 -27.44 -9.95 15.59
C GLY A 187 -28.60 -9.11 15.06
N GLN A 188 -28.40 -7.80 14.86
CA GLN A 188 -29.39 -6.95 14.21
C GLN A 188 -29.52 -7.29 12.71
N MET A 189 -28.41 -7.54 12.02
CA MET A 189 -28.44 -7.97 10.62
C MET A 189 -29.17 -9.31 10.45
N LEU A 190 -28.90 -10.28 11.33
CA LEU A 190 -29.61 -11.56 11.35
C LEU A 190 -31.12 -11.39 11.53
N ARG A 191 -31.56 -10.52 12.44
CA ARG A 191 -32.98 -10.21 12.63
C ARG A 191 -33.58 -9.55 11.39
N LEU A 192 -32.87 -8.60 10.80
CA LEU A 192 -33.31 -7.93 9.57
C LEU A 192 -33.53 -8.93 8.43
N LEU A 193 -32.65 -9.91 8.28
CA LEU A 193 -32.75 -10.95 7.25
C LEU A 193 -33.83 -12.00 7.56
N ALA A 194 -34.01 -12.36 8.84
CA ALA A 194 -34.97 -13.38 9.25
C ALA A 194 -36.44 -12.98 9.00
N ASP A 195 -36.74 -11.67 9.06
CA ASP A 195 -38.09 -11.13 8.91
C ASP A 195 -38.49 -10.84 7.45
N LYS A 196 -37.64 -11.18 6.48
CA LYS A 196 -37.80 -10.80 5.07
C LYS A 196 -37.86 -12.01 4.14
N ASP A 197 -38.59 -11.84 3.03
CA ASP A 197 -38.53 -12.81 1.94
C ASP A 197 -37.17 -12.69 1.23
N LEU A 198 -36.27 -13.61 1.57
CA LEU A 198 -34.93 -13.68 1.01
C LEU A 198 -34.92 -13.85 -0.52
N GLY A 199 -36.08 -14.15 -1.14
CA GLY A 199 -36.22 -14.21 -2.60
C GLY A 199 -36.22 -12.89 -3.34
N ILE A 200 -36.33 -11.78 -2.62
CA ILE A 200 -36.29 -10.46 -3.22
C ILE A 200 -34.86 -10.05 -3.59
N PHE A 201 -33.81 -10.61 -2.98
CA PHE A 201 -32.42 -10.19 -3.21
C PHE A 201 -31.99 -10.30 -4.67
N ASN A 202 -32.28 -11.43 -5.34
CA ASN A 202 -31.93 -11.60 -6.75
C ASN A 202 -32.75 -10.71 -7.66
N GLU A 203 -34.02 -10.48 -7.33
CA GLU A 203 -34.89 -9.62 -8.10
C GLU A 203 -34.42 -8.16 -8.00
N VAL A 204 -34.10 -7.69 -6.79
CA VAL A 204 -33.50 -6.37 -6.56
C VAL A 204 -32.13 -6.27 -7.22
N ALA A 205 -31.27 -7.30 -7.12
CA ALA A 205 -29.97 -7.30 -7.80
C ALA A 205 -30.11 -7.21 -9.33
N LYS A 206 -31.11 -7.88 -9.93
CA LYS A 206 -31.45 -7.77 -11.37
C LYS A 206 -31.98 -6.38 -11.70
N GLN A 207 -32.84 -5.80 -10.87
CA GLN A 207 -33.33 -4.43 -11.06
C GLN A 207 -32.21 -3.39 -10.92
N MET A 208 -31.25 -3.64 -10.02
CA MET A 208 -30.06 -2.82 -9.82
C MET A 208 -29.13 -2.86 -11.03
N GLN A 209 -29.16 -3.88 -11.88
CA GLN A 209 -28.41 -3.87 -13.14
C GLN A 209 -28.68 -2.62 -13.99
N VAL A 210 -29.89 -2.05 -13.90
CA VAL A 210 -30.28 -0.83 -14.60
C VAL A 210 -29.92 0.44 -13.82
N LYS A 211 -29.92 0.38 -12.48
CA LYS A 211 -29.66 1.54 -11.59
C LYS A 211 -28.18 1.72 -11.20
N SER A 212 -27.41 0.63 -11.11
CA SER A 212 -25.99 0.55 -10.73
C SER A 212 -25.40 -0.82 -11.11
N LYS A 213 -24.56 -0.90 -12.16
CA LYS A 213 -23.95 -2.19 -12.53
C LYS A 213 -22.93 -2.66 -11.49
N LEU A 214 -22.28 -1.74 -10.78
CA LEU A 214 -21.39 -2.10 -9.68
C LEU A 214 -22.12 -2.82 -8.54
N ALA A 215 -23.29 -2.34 -8.16
CA ALA A 215 -24.06 -2.99 -7.10
C ALA A 215 -24.45 -4.42 -7.49
N HIS A 216 -24.83 -4.59 -8.77
CA HIS A 216 -25.08 -5.90 -9.35
C HIS A 216 -23.81 -6.78 -9.36
N GLN A 217 -22.68 -6.26 -9.84
CA GLN A 217 -21.43 -7.00 -9.94
C GLN A 217 -20.86 -7.38 -8.58
N ALA A 218 -20.84 -6.45 -7.63
CA ALA A 218 -20.39 -6.69 -6.26
C ALA A 218 -21.23 -7.77 -5.56
N PHE A 219 -22.56 -7.73 -5.72
CA PHE A 219 -23.44 -8.78 -5.23
C PHE A 219 -23.04 -10.16 -5.80
N HIS A 220 -22.82 -10.25 -7.11
CA HIS A 220 -22.40 -11.49 -7.77
C HIS A 220 -20.97 -11.93 -7.38
N ASN A 221 -20.04 -11.01 -7.13
CA ASN A 221 -18.71 -11.32 -6.61
C ASN A 221 -18.81 -12.04 -5.25
N ILE A 222 -19.67 -11.53 -4.35
CA ILE A 222 -19.91 -12.16 -3.05
C ILE A 222 -20.46 -13.58 -3.21
N MET A 223 -21.44 -13.77 -4.11
CA MET A 223 -22.02 -15.09 -4.37
C MET A 223 -20.99 -16.07 -4.95
N ALA A 224 -20.24 -15.64 -5.96
CA ALA A 224 -19.19 -16.43 -6.60
C ALA A 224 -18.10 -16.85 -5.61
N LYS A 225 -17.64 -15.92 -4.76
CA LYS A 225 -16.64 -16.17 -3.70
C LYS A 225 -17.14 -17.16 -2.65
N CYS A 226 -18.46 -17.20 -2.42
CA CYS A 226 -19.07 -18.16 -1.50
C CYS A 226 -19.44 -19.50 -2.17
N GLY A 227 -19.26 -19.65 -3.49
CA GLY A 227 -19.65 -20.84 -4.24
C GLY A 227 -21.17 -21.08 -4.23
N VAL A 228 -21.94 -20.01 -4.13
CA VAL A 228 -23.41 -20.06 -4.02
C VAL A 228 -24.04 -19.82 -5.38
N ASP A 229 -25.00 -20.68 -5.72
CA ASP A 229 -25.92 -20.43 -6.82
C ASP A 229 -26.88 -19.30 -6.41
N ALA A 230 -26.85 -18.21 -7.18
CA ALA A 230 -27.69 -17.05 -6.93
C ALA A 230 -29.17 -17.44 -6.91
N ASP A 231 -29.63 -18.48 -7.60
CA ASP A 231 -31.06 -18.84 -7.64
C ASP A 231 -31.59 -19.45 -6.32
N ASN A 232 -30.73 -19.72 -5.32
CA ASN A 232 -31.13 -20.17 -3.99
C ASN A 232 -31.07 -19.06 -2.94
N ASN A 233 -32.23 -18.47 -2.67
CA ASN A 233 -32.44 -17.34 -1.74
C ASN A 233 -31.84 -17.54 -0.34
N TYR A 234 -31.90 -18.75 0.21
CA TYR A 234 -31.35 -19.03 1.55
C TYR A 234 -29.82 -19.02 1.53
N GLU A 235 -29.21 -19.63 0.51
CA GLU A 235 -27.75 -19.63 0.38
C GLU A 235 -27.23 -18.22 0.01
N VAL A 236 -28.00 -17.42 -0.74
CA VAL A 236 -27.69 -16.00 -1.02
C VAL A 236 -27.62 -15.20 0.28
N ALA A 237 -28.64 -15.28 1.13
CA ALA A 237 -28.66 -14.55 2.41
C ALA A 237 -27.51 -14.98 3.33
N LYS A 238 -27.18 -16.27 3.33
CA LYS A 238 -26.06 -16.83 4.10
C LYS A 238 -24.70 -16.39 3.56
N ALA A 239 -24.52 -16.32 2.24
CA ALA A 239 -23.32 -15.78 1.60
C ALA A 239 -23.13 -14.30 1.92
N PHE A 240 -24.21 -13.51 1.79
CA PHE A 240 -24.19 -12.10 2.14
C PHE A 240 -23.82 -11.91 3.61
N LEU A 241 -24.47 -12.63 4.52
CA LEU A 241 -24.16 -12.55 5.94
C LEU A 241 -22.71 -12.95 6.23
N LYS A 242 -22.19 -14.00 5.58
CA LYS A 242 -20.79 -14.40 5.74
C LYS A 242 -19.84 -13.27 5.35
N GLU A 243 -20.09 -12.58 4.24
CA GLU A 243 -19.27 -11.43 3.84
C GLU A 243 -19.48 -10.25 4.79
N TYR A 244 -20.72 -9.96 5.20
CA TYR A 244 -21.07 -8.89 6.14
C TYR A 244 -20.36 -9.02 7.50
N LYS A 245 -20.10 -10.25 7.93
CA LYS A 245 -19.36 -10.55 9.16
C LYS A 245 -17.85 -10.39 9.01
N SER A 246 -17.32 -10.39 7.80
CA SER A 246 -15.88 -10.51 7.56
C SER A 246 -15.28 -9.36 6.76
N TYR A 247 -16.09 -8.39 6.32
CA TYR A 247 -15.56 -7.19 5.69
C TYR A 247 -15.09 -6.19 6.77
N PRO A 248 -13.92 -5.56 6.58
CA PRO A 248 -13.49 -4.47 7.45
C PRO A 248 -14.39 -3.25 7.21
N ARG A 249 -14.89 -2.61 8.26
CA ARG A 249 -15.74 -1.40 8.11
C ARG A 249 -14.97 -0.09 8.26
N THR A 250 -13.72 -0.18 8.69
CA THR A 250 -12.80 0.93 8.90
C THR A 250 -11.60 0.72 7.97
N GLY A 251 -11.20 1.76 7.26
CA GLY A 251 -10.04 1.73 6.37
C GLY A 251 -8.72 1.86 7.13
N GLU A 252 -7.62 1.38 6.54
CA GLU A 252 -6.28 1.54 7.13
C GLU A 252 -5.88 3.02 7.24
N SER A 253 -6.33 3.88 6.33
CA SER A 253 -6.08 5.33 6.40
C SER A 253 -6.62 5.97 7.68
N VAL A 254 -7.77 5.50 8.18
CA VAL A 254 -8.42 6.00 9.41
C VAL A 254 -7.57 5.63 10.61
N LEU A 255 -7.17 4.37 10.71
CA LEU A 255 -6.33 3.88 11.80
C LEU A 255 -4.92 4.47 11.74
N MET A 256 -4.35 4.66 10.55
CA MET A 256 -3.08 5.36 10.35
C MET A 256 -3.16 6.82 10.81
N LYS A 257 -4.28 7.52 10.58
CA LYS A 257 -4.54 8.85 11.12
C LYS A 257 -4.57 8.82 12.65
N GLU A 258 -5.33 7.91 13.26
CA GLU A 258 -5.36 7.76 14.72
C GLU A 258 -3.96 7.51 15.29
N SER A 259 -3.20 6.60 14.67
CA SER A 259 -1.82 6.30 15.02
C SER A 259 -0.90 7.53 14.89
N ALA A 260 -1.05 8.37 13.86
CA ALA A 260 -0.28 9.60 13.73
C ALA A 260 -0.57 10.60 14.87
N LEU A 261 -1.84 10.70 15.29
CA LEU A 261 -2.23 11.51 16.46
C LEU A 261 -1.58 10.97 17.74
N GLU A 262 -1.53 9.65 17.92
CA GLU A 262 -0.85 9.01 19.06
C GLU A 262 0.67 9.26 19.06
N HIS A 263 1.28 9.37 17.88
CA HIS A 263 2.69 9.77 17.71
C HIS A 263 2.91 11.28 17.89
N GLY A 264 1.88 12.03 18.27
CA GLY A 264 1.96 13.45 18.64
C GLY A 264 1.87 14.42 17.46
N VAL A 265 1.44 13.98 16.28
CA VAL A 265 1.12 14.89 15.18
C VAL A 265 -0.20 15.62 15.52
N PRO A 266 -0.27 16.96 15.47
CA PRO A 266 -1.50 17.69 15.78
C PRO A 266 -2.65 17.37 14.81
N ALA A 267 -3.89 17.39 15.31
CA ALA A 267 -5.07 17.01 14.52
C ALA A 267 -5.33 17.91 13.29
N ASP A 268 -4.93 19.18 13.34
CA ASP A 268 -4.98 20.14 12.22
C ASP A 268 -3.84 19.96 11.20
N ARG A 269 -2.88 19.07 11.52
CA ARG A 269 -1.74 18.70 10.66
C ARG A 269 -1.88 17.30 10.06
N VAL A 270 -2.77 16.45 10.58
CA VAL A 270 -3.08 15.15 9.98
C VAL A 270 -4.34 15.25 9.11
N ILE A 271 -4.19 15.06 7.80
CA ILE A 271 -5.31 15.08 6.85
C ILE A 271 -5.36 13.73 6.15
N GLU A 272 -6.41 12.96 6.39
CA GLU A 272 -6.58 11.63 5.80
C GLU A 272 -7.09 11.72 4.36
N GLU A 273 -6.56 10.85 3.50
CA GLU A 273 -7.14 10.49 2.21
C GLU A 273 -7.75 9.06 2.34
N PRO A 274 -9.10 8.93 2.34
CA PRO A 274 -9.77 7.68 2.68
C PRO A 274 -10.27 6.85 1.48
N ASP A 275 -10.18 7.37 0.25
CA ASP A 275 -10.98 6.91 -0.90
C ASP A 275 -10.21 6.02 -1.88
N SER A 276 -9.00 5.62 -1.52
CA SER A 276 -8.12 4.85 -2.40
C SER A 276 -8.45 3.36 -2.39
N VAL A 277 -8.33 2.73 -3.55
CA VAL A 277 -8.53 1.28 -3.75
C VAL A 277 -7.25 0.56 -4.18
N ASP A 278 -6.21 1.32 -4.56
CA ASP A 278 -4.86 0.85 -4.90
C ASP A 278 -3.80 1.96 -4.78
N THR A 279 -2.52 1.65 -5.03
CA THR A 279 -1.43 2.66 -4.94
C THR A 279 -1.60 3.80 -5.94
N ASN A 280 -2.18 3.53 -7.12
CA ASN A 280 -2.37 4.58 -8.12
C ASN A 280 -3.35 5.61 -7.58
N THR A 281 -4.45 5.13 -6.98
CA THR A 281 -5.45 5.99 -6.35
C THR A 281 -4.94 6.68 -5.09
N ASN A 282 -4.05 6.07 -4.29
CA ASN A 282 -3.42 6.77 -3.15
C ASN A 282 -2.83 8.10 -3.60
N LEU A 283 -1.99 8.04 -4.62
CA LEU A 283 -1.26 9.21 -5.09
C LEU A 283 -2.12 10.11 -5.96
N LEU A 284 -3.04 9.56 -6.77
CA LEU A 284 -3.96 10.35 -7.59
C LEU A 284 -4.92 11.18 -6.73
N ASN A 285 -5.51 10.58 -5.70
CA ASN A 285 -6.46 11.26 -4.82
C ASN A 285 -5.74 12.36 -4.02
N VAL A 286 -4.53 12.08 -3.50
CA VAL A 286 -3.68 13.10 -2.86
C VAL A 286 -3.34 14.23 -3.83
N ALA A 287 -2.91 13.93 -5.06
CA ALA A 287 -2.57 14.95 -6.05
C ALA A 287 -3.77 15.82 -6.42
N THR A 288 -4.93 15.19 -6.62
CA THR A 288 -6.19 15.87 -6.91
C THR A 288 -6.63 16.78 -5.75
N ALA A 289 -6.44 16.35 -4.50
CA ALA A 289 -6.75 17.16 -3.33
C ALA A 289 -5.82 18.37 -3.19
N ILE A 290 -4.52 18.23 -3.50
CA ILE A 290 -3.57 19.36 -3.56
C ILE A 290 -4.00 20.35 -4.65
N GLU A 291 -4.26 19.88 -5.87
CA GLU A 291 -4.66 20.73 -7.00
C GLU A 291 -5.95 21.51 -6.71
N ASN A 292 -6.87 20.91 -5.95
CA ASN A 292 -8.09 21.59 -5.54
C ASN A 292 -7.91 22.52 -4.32
N GLY A 293 -6.73 22.56 -3.70
CA GLY A 293 -6.42 23.42 -2.55
C GLY A 293 -6.88 22.87 -1.20
N VAL A 294 -7.26 21.60 -1.11
CA VAL A 294 -7.83 20.99 0.10
C VAL A 294 -6.83 20.95 1.26
N TYR A 295 -5.55 20.73 0.94
CA TYR A 295 -4.50 20.62 1.97
C TYR A 295 -3.87 21.95 2.36
N GLY A 296 -4.29 23.06 1.74
CA GLY A 296 -3.83 24.40 2.09
C GLY A 296 -2.43 24.75 1.58
N PHE A 297 -1.92 24.01 0.60
CA PHE A 297 -0.70 24.32 -0.15
C PHE A 297 -0.87 23.94 -1.62
N GLU A 298 -0.01 24.49 -2.47
CA GLU A 298 -0.01 24.26 -3.93
C GLU A 298 1.29 23.57 -4.37
N PHE A 299 1.27 22.97 -5.55
CA PHE A 299 2.48 22.42 -6.16
C PHE A 299 3.47 23.52 -6.54
N SER A 300 4.73 23.35 -6.13
CA SER A 300 5.81 24.28 -6.45
C SER A 300 7.16 23.56 -6.49
N GLU A 301 8.12 24.12 -7.22
CA GLU A 301 9.53 23.70 -7.18
C GLU A 301 10.15 23.89 -5.78
N GLU A 302 9.59 24.80 -4.98
CA GLU A 302 10.07 25.12 -3.63
C GLU A 302 9.36 24.30 -2.53
N THR A 303 8.31 23.55 -2.89
CA THR A 303 7.45 22.81 -1.95
C THR A 303 7.55 21.32 -2.25
N PRO A 304 8.59 20.63 -1.75
CA PRO A 304 8.77 19.21 -2.00
C PRO A 304 7.67 18.39 -1.32
N LEU A 305 7.43 17.19 -1.86
CA LEU A 305 6.62 16.17 -1.22
C LEU A 305 7.52 15.06 -0.70
N VAL A 306 7.35 14.72 0.58
CA VAL A 306 8.01 13.59 1.21
C VAL A 306 7.05 12.41 1.19
N ILE A 307 7.44 11.28 0.62
CA ILE A 307 6.58 10.10 0.45
C ILE A 307 7.22 8.93 1.22
N VAL A 308 6.45 8.35 2.13
CA VAL A 308 6.87 7.25 3.00
C VAL A 308 6.07 5.99 2.66
N ALA A 309 6.76 4.88 2.46
CA ALA A 309 6.18 3.55 2.28
C ALA A 309 7.20 2.48 2.72
N GLY A 310 6.74 1.25 2.91
CA GLY A 310 7.63 0.12 3.24
C GLY A 310 8.65 -0.15 2.12
N GLN A 311 9.84 -0.62 2.49
CA GLN A 311 10.95 -0.91 1.56
C GLN A 311 10.58 -1.81 0.36
N ASP A 312 9.61 -2.72 0.52
CA ASP A 312 9.15 -3.57 -0.58
C ASP A 312 8.26 -2.83 -1.58
N HIS A 313 7.54 -1.81 -1.12
CA HIS A 313 6.47 -1.11 -1.83
C HIS A 313 6.90 0.24 -2.40
N LEU A 314 7.79 0.96 -1.70
CA LEU A 314 8.27 2.30 -2.09
C LEU A 314 8.80 2.37 -3.53
N PRO A 315 9.55 1.39 -4.06
CA PRO A 315 10.03 1.47 -5.44
C PRO A 315 8.90 1.62 -6.46
N ARG A 316 7.83 0.82 -6.35
CA ARG A 316 6.68 0.97 -7.27
C ARG A 316 5.95 2.29 -7.02
N THR A 317 5.78 2.69 -5.77
CA THR A 317 5.19 3.97 -5.38
C THR A 317 5.94 5.16 -6.00
N MET A 318 7.28 5.09 -6.07
CA MET A 318 8.13 6.09 -6.69
C MET A 318 7.82 6.28 -8.18
N TRP A 319 7.70 5.19 -8.93
CA TRP A 319 7.35 5.29 -10.34
C TRP A 319 5.95 5.87 -10.56
N ILE A 320 4.98 5.48 -9.73
CA ILE A 320 3.60 5.99 -9.80
C ILE A 320 3.58 7.50 -9.50
N ALA A 321 4.25 7.92 -8.42
CA ALA A 321 4.36 9.32 -8.02
C ALA A 321 4.97 10.20 -9.13
N ASP A 322 6.01 9.71 -9.83
CA ASP A 322 6.60 10.42 -10.95
C ASP A 322 5.61 10.67 -12.10
N LYS A 323 4.65 9.75 -12.33
CA LYS A 323 3.61 9.90 -13.37
C LYS A 323 2.42 10.75 -12.95
N ILE A 324 2.16 10.86 -11.65
CA ILE A 324 0.97 11.53 -11.13
C ILE A 324 1.25 12.98 -10.74
N PHE A 325 2.34 13.25 -10.02
CA PHE A 325 2.63 14.62 -9.56
C PHE A 325 3.20 15.49 -10.69
N PRO A 326 3.08 16.82 -10.63
CA PRO A 326 3.65 17.71 -11.65
C PRO A 326 5.17 17.54 -11.77
N PRO A 327 5.76 17.55 -12.98
CA PRO A 327 7.19 17.26 -13.18
C PRO A 327 8.16 18.16 -12.42
N ASN A 328 7.74 19.39 -12.10
CA ASN A 328 8.54 20.40 -11.41
C ASN A 328 8.55 20.24 -9.88
N VAL A 329 7.66 19.41 -9.31
CA VAL A 329 7.63 19.20 -7.86
C VAL A 329 8.76 18.25 -7.45
N PRO A 330 9.68 18.64 -6.54
CA PRO A 330 10.71 17.73 -6.06
C PRO A 330 10.07 16.65 -5.17
N LEU A 331 10.55 15.41 -5.29
CA LEU A 331 10.05 14.29 -4.51
C LEU A 331 11.16 13.67 -3.66
N VAL A 332 10.86 13.45 -2.39
CA VAL A 332 11.74 12.74 -1.46
C VAL A 332 11.05 11.45 -1.04
N PHE A 333 11.63 10.30 -1.39
CA PHE A 333 11.10 8.99 -1.04
C PHE A 333 11.88 8.44 0.14
N VAL A 334 11.20 8.07 1.22
CA VAL A 334 11.81 7.53 2.43
C VAL A 334 11.21 6.16 2.72
N GLU A 335 12.05 5.14 2.72
CA GLU A 335 11.61 3.80 3.09
C GLU A 335 11.43 3.68 4.60
N SER A 336 10.39 2.94 4.99
CA SER A 336 10.22 2.41 6.33
C SER A 336 10.50 0.90 6.34
N ASP A 337 10.50 0.30 7.52
CA ASP A 337 10.48 -1.15 7.65
C ASP A 337 9.16 -1.71 7.07
N ALA A 338 9.27 -2.65 6.13
CA ALA A 338 8.12 -3.42 5.63
C ALA A 338 7.48 -4.26 6.74
N ALA A 339 8.19 -4.50 7.85
CA ALA A 339 7.76 -5.23 9.03
C ALA A 339 7.20 -6.63 8.70
N LEU A 340 7.85 -7.29 7.73
CA LEU A 340 7.56 -8.66 7.32
C LEU A 340 8.32 -9.66 8.21
N PRO A 341 7.76 -10.85 8.47
CA PRO A 341 8.27 -11.76 9.50
C PRO A 341 9.67 -12.31 9.20
N ASP A 342 10.02 -12.42 7.92
CA ASP A 342 11.30 -12.94 7.47
C ASP A 342 11.66 -12.41 6.07
N LYS A 343 12.90 -12.69 5.67
CA LYS A 343 13.47 -12.22 4.40
C LYS A 343 12.83 -12.88 3.17
N GLU A 344 12.37 -14.12 3.30
CA GLU A 344 11.69 -14.83 2.21
C GLU A 344 10.34 -14.15 1.90
N THR A 345 9.59 -13.78 2.94
CA THR A 345 8.35 -13.01 2.80
C THR A 345 8.60 -11.62 2.22
N LEU A 346 9.69 -10.95 2.61
CA LEU A 346 10.12 -9.68 2.02
C LEU A 346 10.43 -9.83 0.53
N HIS A 347 11.21 -10.85 0.17
CA HIS A 347 11.55 -11.16 -1.21
C HIS A 347 10.30 -11.45 -2.06
N ASP A 348 9.38 -12.28 -1.56
CA ASP A 348 8.10 -12.54 -2.22
C ASP A 348 7.29 -11.26 -2.42
N SER A 349 7.35 -10.33 -1.45
CA SER A 349 6.70 -9.03 -1.58
C SER A 349 7.34 -8.18 -2.68
N CYS A 350 8.66 -8.04 -2.70
CA CYS A 350 9.38 -7.34 -3.78
C CYS A 350 9.06 -7.92 -5.16
N ASN A 351 8.96 -9.26 -5.29
CA ASN A 351 8.59 -9.91 -6.54
C ASN A 351 7.16 -9.60 -6.98
N ARG A 352 6.20 -9.58 -6.04
CA ARG A 352 4.81 -9.16 -6.32
C ARG A 352 4.76 -7.71 -6.76
N GLU A 353 5.53 -6.84 -6.12
CA GLU A 353 5.61 -5.41 -6.44
C GLU A 353 6.26 -5.19 -7.82
N LEU A 354 7.33 -5.93 -8.15
CA LEU A 354 7.96 -5.91 -9.48
C LEU A 354 7.00 -6.41 -10.58
N ALA A 355 6.29 -7.51 -10.33
CA ALA A 355 5.30 -8.04 -11.26
C ALA A 355 4.16 -7.03 -11.47
N SER A 356 3.70 -6.37 -10.41
CA SER A 356 2.66 -5.35 -10.47
C SER A 356 3.13 -4.10 -11.21
N PHE A 357 4.37 -3.65 -10.96
CA PHE A 357 5.00 -2.56 -11.70
C PHE A 357 5.07 -2.89 -13.20
N ARG A 358 5.60 -4.05 -13.58
CA ARG A 358 5.72 -4.45 -15.00
C ARG A 358 4.37 -4.52 -15.71
N LYS A 359 3.30 -4.94 -15.02
CA LYS A 359 1.93 -4.94 -15.55
C LYS A 359 1.37 -3.53 -15.67
N GLY A 360 1.48 -2.72 -14.61
CA GLY A 360 0.88 -1.39 -14.54
C GLY A 360 1.63 -0.32 -15.32
N ARG A 361 2.93 -0.51 -15.60
CA ARG A 361 3.75 0.55 -16.21
C ARG A 361 3.27 0.98 -17.59
N GLU A 362 2.62 0.09 -18.32
CA GLU A 362 2.09 0.39 -19.66
C GLU A 362 0.85 1.30 -19.59
N TRP A 363 0.09 1.26 -18.49
CA TRP A 363 -1.19 1.96 -18.37
C TRP A 363 -0.99 3.47 -18.20
N LEU A 364 -0.06 3.90 -17.35
CA LEU A 364 0.14 5.33 -17.07
C LEU A 364 1.13 6.02 -18.03
N ARG A 365 1.98 5.25 -18.74
CA ARG A 365 3.12 5.81 -19.49
C ARG A 365 2.73 6.84 -20.55
N ASN A 366 1.56 6.66 -21.17
CA ASN A 366 1.14 7.46 -22.32
C ASN A 366 0.04 8.46 -21.99
N VAL A 367 -0.34 8.59 -20.71
CA VAL A 367 -1.36 9.57 -20.30
C VAL A 367 -0.75 10.97 -20.39
N GLN A 368 -1.41 11.84 -21.15
CA GLN A 368 -0.98 13.23 -21.37
C GLN A 368 -2.18 14.16 -21.28
N GLY A 369 -2.08 15.17 -20.43
CA GLY A 369 -2.96 16.33 -20.39
C GLY A 369 -2.47 17.49 -21.26
N SER A 370 -3.39 18.36 -21.65
CA SER A 370 -3.13 19.68 -22.23
C SER A 370 -2.64 20.68 -21.16
N ASP A 371 -3.08 20.48 -19.92
CA ASP A 371 -2.54 21.05 -18.68
C ASP A 371 -2.55 19.98 -17.57
N TYR A 372 -2.21 20.37 -16.34
CA TYR A 372 -2.13 19.41 -15.23
C TYR A 372 -3.51 18.91 -14.76
N GLN A 373 -4.55 19.75 -14.83
CA GLN A 373 -5.90 19.35 -14.46
C GLN A 373 -6.46 18.33 -15.46
N ASP A 374 -6.33 18.57 -16.76
CA ASP A 374 -6.69 17.61 -17.82
C ASP A 374 -5.85 16.32 -17.73
N HIS A 375 -4.61 16.40 -17.25
CA HIS A 375 -3.78 15.21 -16.97
C HIS A 375 -4.36 14.36 -15.84
N LEU A 376 -4.75 14.98 -14.72
CA LEU A 376 -5.39 14.30 -13.59
C LEU A 376 -6.73 13.66 -13.99
N GLU A 377 -7.58 14.37 -14.74
CA GLU A 377 -8.87 13.83 -15.21
C GLU A 377 -8.68 12.60 -16.12
N LYS A 378 -7.67 12.61 -17.00
CA LYS A 378 -7.35 11.46 -17.84
C LYS A 378 -6.75 10.30 -17.05
N LEU A 379 -5.90 10.58 -16.07
CA LEU A 379 -5.39 9.55 -15.15
C LEU A 379 -6.55 8.92 -14.38
N GLU A 380 -7.48 9.72 -13.89
CA GLU A 380 -8.68 9.25 -13.22
C GLU A 380 -9.52 8.34 -14.14
N HIS A 381 -9.73 8.74 -15.39
CA HIS A 381 -10.44 7.90 -16.37
C HIS A 381 -9.73 6.57 -16.64
N VAL A 382 -8.40 6.58 -16.83
CA VAL A 382 -7.61 5.37 -17.11
C VAL A 382 -7.56 4.43 -15.91
N ILE A 383 -7.30 4.98 -14.71
CA ILE A 383 -7.22 4.21 -13.47
C ILE A 383 -8.61 3.72 -13.06
N GLY A 384 -9.62 4.60 -13.12
CA GLY A 384 -11.01 4.29 -12.81
C GLY A 384 -11.59 3.23 -13.74
N GLY A 385 -11.36 3.35 -15.05
CA GLY A 385 -11.79 2.38 -16.06
C GLY A 385 -11.30 0.95 -15.81
N GLY A 386 -10.11 0.80 -15.20
CA GLY A 386 -9.55 -0.51 -14.84
C GLY A 386 -10.30 -1.22 -13.71
N TYR A 387 -10.84 -0.49 -12.73
CA TYR A 387 -11.53 -1.06 -11.56
C TYR A 387 -13.05 -1.09 -11.73
N PHE A 388 -13.59 -0.07 -12.39
CA PHE A 388 -15.00 0.24 -12.38
C PHE A 388 -15.64 0.15 -13.77
N GLY A 389 -14.85 -0.14 -14.80
CA GLY A 389 -15.27 -0.07 -16.20
C GLY A 389 -15.54 1.37 -16.65
N ASN A 390 -16.14 1.53 -17.83
CA ASN A 390 -16.53 2.84 -18.38
C ASN A 390 -17.78 3.42 -17.72
N GLU A 391 -18.11 3.00 -16.49
CA GLU A 391 -19.18 3.66 -15.76
C GLU A 391 -18.64 4.99 -15.25
N ASP A 392 -19.36 6.07 -15.55
CA ASP A 392 -19.17 7.36 -14.89
C ASP A 392 -19.61 7.21 -13.43
N ILE A 393 -18.83 6.49 -12.64
CA ILE A 393 -18.86 6.67 -11.20
C ILE A 393 -18.22 8.03 -11.03
N PRO A 394 -18.96 9.04 -10.53
CA PRO A 394 -18.28 10.14 -9.89
C PRO A 394 -17.56 9.45 -8.74
N ARG A 395 -16.24 9.22 -8.83
CA ARG A 395 -15.46 9.19 -7.60
C ARG A 395 -15.93 10.43 -6.92
N LYS A 396 -16.57 10.27 -5.75
CA LYS A 396 -17.01 11.40 -4.96
C LYS A 396 -15.70 12.10 -4.72
N ASN A 397 -15.40 13.12 -5.52
CA ASN A 397 -14.16 13.84 -5.42
C ASN A 397 -14.43 14.71 -4.22
N LEU A 398 -14.34 14.08 -3.03
CA LEU A 398 -14.72 14.65 -1.75
C LEU A 398 -13.87 15.89 -1.51
N ALA A 399 -12.69 15.96 -2.11
CA ALA A 399 -11.88 17.16 -2.25
C ALA A 399 -12.59 18.29 -3.01
N LYS A 400 -13.09 18.03 -4.23
CA LYS A 400 -13.89 18.99 -5.00
C LYS A 400 -15.19 19.39 -4.28
N LEU A 401 -15.92 18.43 -3.74
CA LEU A 401 -17.16 18.68 -2.99
C LEU A 401 -16.88 19.46 -1.69
N ALA A 402 -15.80 19.13 -0.97
CA ALA A 402 -15.40 19.86 0.23
C ALA A 402 -15.03 21.31 -0.09
N LYS A 403 -14.34 21.55 -1.21
CA LYS A 403 -14.07 22.91 -1.70
C LYS A 403 -15.37 23.65 -2.02
N GLU A 404 -16.28 23.04 -2.78
CA GLU A 404 -17.58 23.63 -3.11
C GLU A 404 -18.38 24.00 -1.83
N ILE A 405 -18.38 23.11 -0.83
CA ILE A 405 -19.01 23.37 0.47
C ILE A 405 -18.30 24.50 1.24
N GLN A 406 -16.98 24.56 1.24
CA GLN A 406 -16.20 25.62 1.89
C GLN A 406 -16.44 26.99 1.22
N GLU A 407 -16.48 27.03 -0.11
CA GLU A 407 -16.77 28.24 -0.89
C GLU A 407 -18.22 28.71 -0.64
N GLU A 408 -19.19 27.80 -0.60
CA GLU A 408 -20.57 28.13 -0.24
C GLU A 408 -20.70 28.66 1.20
N ALA A 409 -19.91 28.12 2.14
CA ALA A 409 -19.90 28.57 3.52
C ALA A 409 -19.26 29.95 3.69
N ALA A 410 -18.21 30.27 2.91
CA ALA A 410 -17.54 31.58 2.93
C ALA A 410 -18.34 32.69 2.22
N ALA A 411 -19.26 32.33 1.32
CA ALA A 411 -20.14 33.25 0.61
C ALA A 411 -21.42 33.64 1.39
N ARG A 412 -21.67 33.03 2.55
CA ARG A 412 -22.77 33.34 3.47
C ARG A 412 -22.27 34.17 4.65
#